data_AF-A0A4R0J9D8-F1
#
_entry.id   AF-A0A4R0J9D8-F1
#
_cell.length_a   1.000
_cell.length_b   1.000
_cell.length_c   1.000
_cell.angle_alpha   90.00
_cell.angle_beta   90.00
_cell.angle_gamma   90.00
#
_symmetry.space_group_name_H-M   'P 1'
#
loop_
_entity.id
_entity.type
_entity.pdbx_description
1 polymer ?
#
loop_
_entity_poly.entity_id
_entity_poly.type
_entity_poly.pdbx_seq_one_letter_code
_entity_poly.pdbx_strand_id
1 'polypeptide(L)'
;MAVGVILVLLTWLVVLMTKDDPAPRAADNSPSTAVATSAPVASAPVSVTTKTVVPKPTVRGTSNSAPAVGDVRSLPAGLFCRDLKAKGYSYVAAIDYWRLHGQPNQMDADRNGIPCETVYPRSDVAAYWGGREISGVVYWTAGLYCRDLAALEASYAEAVRYWWYYGMPDRMDADKNGIPCETVYSSAAVNAFWYP
;
A
#
# COMPACT_ATOMS: atom_id res chain seq x y z
N MET A 1 -26.88 7.48 49.52
CA MET A 1 -27.12 8.72 48.74
C MET A 1 -25.84 9.24 48.09
N ALA A 2 -25.16 8.43 47.28
CA ALA A 2 -23.93 8.82 46.55
C ALA A 2 -23.89 8.28 45.12
N VAL A 3 -24.73 7.29 44.79
CA VAL A 3 -24.83 6.67 43.46
C VAL A 3 -25.59 7.56 42.47
N GLY A 4 -26.54 8.38 42.94
CA GLY A 4 -27.35 9.24 42.07
C GLY A 4 -26.60 10.44 41.48
N VAL A 5 -25.58 10.96 42.18
CA VAL A 5 -24.83 12.15 41.74
C VAL A 5 -23.87 11.80 40.60
N ILE A 6 -23.31 10.59 40.61
CA ILE A 6 -22.34 10.12 39.61
C ILE A 6 -23.01 9.90 38.23
N LEU A 7 -24.25 9.40 38.21
CA LEU A 7 -25.01 9.19 36.95
C LEU A 7 -25.44 10.52 36.29
N VAL A 8 -25.73 11.55 37.09
CA VAL A 8 -26.08 12.89 36.58
C VAL A 8 -24.84 13.60 35.99
N LEU A 9 -23.66 13.39 36.57
CA LEU A 9 -22.41 13.96 36.03
C LEU A 9 -21.95 13.28 34.74
N LEU A 10 -22.13 11.96 34.61
CA LEU A 10 -21.76 11.22 33.39
C LEU A 10 -22.66 11.56 32.20
N THR A 11 -23.95 11.84 32.42
CA THR A 11 -24.88 12.23 31.35
C THR A 11 -24.62 13.65 30.84
N TRP A 12 -24.16 14.57 31.69
CA TRP A 12 -23.75 15.92 31.28
C TRP A 12 -22.46 15.93 30.43
N LEU A 13 -21.53 15.01 30.66
CA LEU A 13 -20.25 14.95 29.96
C LEU A 13 -20.39 14.45 28.50
N VAL A 14 -21.40 13.61 28.23
CA VAL A 14 -21.70 13.12 26.87
C VAL A 14 -22.35 14.22 26.00
N VAL A 15 -23.11 15.13 26.60
CA VAL A 15 -23.79 16.24 25.90
C VAL A 15 -22.83 17.38 25.52
N LEU A 16 -21.75 17.58 26.28
CA LEU A 16 -20.74 18.62 25.98
C LEU A 16 -19.75 18.24 24.85
N MET A 17 -19.71 16.97 24.44
CA MET A 17 -18.82 16.48 23.38
C MET A 17 -19.50 16.35 22.01
N THR A 18 -20.78 16.74 21.87
CA THR A 18 -21.58 16.50 20.65
C THR A 18 -22.47 17.68 20.23
N LYS A 19 -21.91 18.89 20.11
CA LYS A 19 -22.64 19.99 19.44
C LYS A 19 -21.73 20.96 18.65
N ASP A 20 -21.52 20.55 17.40
CA ASP A 20 -21.49 21.26 16.10
C ASP A 20 -21.41 22.80 16.05
N ASP A 21 -20.60 23.36 15.13
CA ASP A 21 -21.00 23.65 13.73
C ASP A 21 -19.94 24.46 12.92
N PRO A 22 -20.05 24.51 11.56
CA PRO A 22 -19.02 24.95 10.61
C PRO A 22 -19.11 26.44 10.23
N ALA A 23 -18.05 26.99 9.63
CA ALA A 23 -18.09 28.31 8.99
C ALA A 23 -17.09 28.42 7.80
N PRO A 24 -17.34 29.32 6.82
CA PRO A 24 -17.19 29.01 5.40
C PRO A 24 -16.02 29.71 4.66
N ARG A 25 -15.87 29.34 3.38
CA ARG A 25 -15.04 29.97 2.33
C ARG A 25 -15.31 31.47 2.14
N ALA A 26 -14.24 32.23 1.93
CA ALA A 26 -14.12 33.35 0.98
C ALA A 26 -12.60 33.51 0.68
N ALA A 27 -12.05 33.24 -0.50
CA ALA A 27 -12.21 33.92 -1.80
C ALA A 27 -11.78 35.40 -1.78
N ASP A 28 -10.65 35.62 -2.46
CA ASP A 28 -10.20 36.82 -3.18
C ASP A 28 -10.03 38.15 -2.45
N ASN A 29 -8.82 38.73 -2.57
CA ASN A 29 -8.63 39.97 -3.34
C ASN A 29 -7.15 40.37 -3.40
N SER A 30 -6.61 40.37 -4.62
CA SER A 30 -5.49 41.23 -5.04
C SER A 30 -6.10 42.32 -5.92
N PRO A 31 -5.69 43.59 -5.78
CA PRO A 31 -4.96 44.17 -6.91
C PRO A 31 -3.84 45.16 -6.53
N SER A 32 -2.75 45.05 -7.29
CA SER A 32 -2.06 46.10 -8.05
C SER A 32 -2.03 47.53 -7.48
N THR A 33 -0.82 48.07 -7.25
CA THR A 33 -0.09 49.03 -8.13
C THR A 33 0.79 49.95 -7.28
N ALA A 34 2.10 49.99 -7.54
CA ALA A 34 2.90 51.20 -7.34
C ALA A 34 4.11 51.16 -8.29
N VAL A 35 4.08 52.08 -9.24
CA VAL A 35 5.14 52.40 -10.21
C VAL A 35 6.16 53.30 -9.52
N ALA A 36 7.45 53.06 -9.77
CA ALA A 36 8.48 54.10 -9.67
C ALA A 36 9.51 53.90 -10.78
N THR A 37 9.59 54.90 -11.65
CA THR A 37 10.52 55.02 -12.78
C THR A 37 11.71 55.87 -12.37
N SER A 38 12.94 55.42 -12.68
CA SER A 38 14.08 56.29 -12.98
C SER A 38 15.18 55.52 -13.73
N ALA A 39 15.67 56.13 -14.81
CA ALA A 39 16.72 55.65 -15.73
C ALA A 39 18.05 56.42 -15.48
N PRO A 40 19.10 56.32 -16.32
CA PRO A 40 19.87 55.15 -16.81
C PRO A 40 21.39 55.29 -16.52
N VAL A 41 22.18 54.21 -16.44
CA VAL A 41 23.66 54.32 -16.54
C VAL A 41 24.31 53.09 -17.21
N ALA A 42 25.10 53.41 -18.25
CA ALA A 42 26.28 52.73 -18.81
C ALA A 42 26.21 51.30 -19.39
N SER A 43 26.46 51.24 -20.70
CA SER A 43 26.81 50.08 -21.50
C SER A 43 28.13 49.41 -21.08
N ALA A 44 28.12 48.09 -21.01
CA ALA A 44 29.31 47.24 -21.16
C ALA A 44 28.95 46.03 -22.05
N PRO A 45 29.76 45.66 -23.05
CA PRO A 45 29.46 44.54 -23.94
C PRO A 45 29.79 43.20 -23.25
N VAL A 46 28.81 42.30 -23.15
CA VAL A 46 29.02 40.92 -22.68
C VAL A 46 28.86 39.92 -23.82
N SER A 47 29.88 39.06 -23.91
CA SER A 47 30.21 38.09 -24.94
C SER A 47 29.08 37.15 -25.36
N VAL A 48 28.91 37.00 -26.67
CA VAL A 48 28.06 35.96 -27.27
C VAL A 48 28.71 34.59 -27.02
N THR A 49 28.09 33.77 -26.17
CA THR A 49 28.43 32.35 -26.06
C THR A 49 27.51 31.58 -27.00
N THR A 50 28.02 31.16 -28.16
CA THR A 50 27.36 30.21 -29.06
C THR A 50 27.37 28.82 -28.42
N LYS A 51 26.20 28.30 -28.02
CA LYS A 51 26.03 26.88 -27.65
C LYS A 51 25.84 26.04 -28.90
N THR A 52 26.80 25.17 -29.19
CA THR A 52 26.70 24.08 -30.17
C THR A 52 25.65 23.07 -29.72
N VAL A 53 24.55 22.93 -30.46
CA VAL A 53 23.56 21.88 -30.25
C VAL A 53 24.00 20.63 -31.02
N VAL A 54 24.30 19.56 -30.30
CA VAL A 54 24.54 18.22 -30.87
C VAL A 54 23.18 17.56 -31.16
N PRO A 55 22.94 16.98 -32.34
CA PRO A 55 21.71 16.23 -32.62
C PRO A 55 21.66 14.93 -31.80
N LYS A 56 20.55 14.70 -31.09
CA LYS A 56 20.27 13.45 -30.37
C LYS A 56 20.04 12.30 -31.37
N PRO A 57 20.67 11.12 -31.21
CA PRO A 57 20.47 10.01 -32.14
C PRO A 57 19.07 9.41 -31.98
N THR A 58 18.34 9.34 -33.09
CA THR A 58 17.03 8.71 -33.20
C THR A 58 17.18 7.20 -33.25
N VAL A 59 16.87 6.50 -32.16
CA VAL A 59 16.72 5.03 -32.18
C VAL A 59 15.30 4.71 -32.65
N ARG A 60 15.20 4.20 -33.88
CA ARG A 60 13.98 3.62 -34.46
C ARG A 60 13.75 2.24 -33.81
N GLY A 61 12.90 2.18 -32.80
CA GLY A 61 12.40 0.92 -32.23
C GLY A 61 11.17 0.43 -32.98
N THR A 62 11.27 -0.74 -33.60
CA THR A 62 10.18 -1.49 -34.24
C THR A 62 9.15 -1.94 -33.21
N SER A 63 7.92 -1.45 -33.34
CA SER A 63 6.78 -1.82 -32.49
C SER A 63 6.19 -3.16 -32.91
N ASN A 64 6.65 -4.26 -32.31
CA ASN A 64 5.83 -5.46 -32.16
C ASN A 64 5.10 -5.33 -30.82
N SER A 65 3.83 -4.91 -30.88
CA SER A 65 2.98 -4.79 -29.68
C SER A 65 2.62 -6.17 -29.15
N ALA A 66 3.46 -6.69 -28.24
CA ALA A 66 2.98 -7.58 -27.19
C ALA A 66 1.93 -6.81 -26.35
N PRO A 67 0.93 -7.49 -25.75
CA PRO A 67 0.02 -6.85 -24.81
C PRO A 67 0.82 -6.08 -23.76
N ALA A 68 0.41 -4.86 -23.45
CA ALA A 68 1.01 -4.12 -22.35
C ALA A 68 0.90 -5.00 -21.10
N VAL A 69 2.04 -5.44 -20.57
CA VAL A 69 2.12 -6.20 -19.32
C VAL A 69 1.55 -5.29 -18.23
N GLY A 70 0.25 -5.40 -17.98
CA GLY A 70 -0.51 -4.39 -17.23
C GLY A 70 -2.02 -4.53 -17.30
N ASP A 71 -2.61 -5.08 -18.36
CA ASP A 71 -4.05 -5.38 -18.35
C ASP A 71 -4.32 -6.69 -17.59
N VAL A 72 -5.08 -6.57 -16.50
CA VAL A 72 -5.43 -7.65 -15.57
C VAL A 72 -6.86 -8.15 -15.74
N ARG A 73 -7.69 -7.49 -16.57
CA ARG A 73 -9.11 -7.81 -16.73
C ARG A 73 -9.38 -9.21 -17.29
N SER A 74 -8.43 -9.75 -18.05
CA SER A 74 -8.53 -11.06 -18.68
C SER A 74 -7.97 -12.20 -17.82
N LEU A 75 -7.41 -11.89 -16.65
CA LEU A 75 -6.83 -12.89 -15.78
C LEU A 75 -7.93 -13.67 -15.02
N PRO A 76 -7.75 -14.99 -14.82
CA PRO A 76 -8.68 -15.76 -14.00
C PRO A 76 -8.59 -15.30 -12.54
N ALA A 77 -9.68 -15.48 -11.79
CA ALA A 77 -9.67 -15.34 -10.34
C ALA A 77 -8.75 -16.38 -9.68
N GLY A 78 -8.35 -16.15 -8.43
CA GLY A 78 -7.58 -17.12 -7.65
C GLY A 78 -6.06 -16.98 -7.76
N LEU A 79 -5.53 -15.98 -8.48
CA LEU A 79 -4.08 -15.74 -8.51
C LEU A 79 -3.57 -15.11 -7.21
N PHE A 80 -2.37 -15.50 -6.80
CA PHE A 80 -1.62 -14.89 -5.72
C PHE A 80 -0.74 -13.76 -6.26
N CYS A 81 -0.27 -12.89 -5.37
CA CYS A 81 0.70 -11.84 -5.72
C CYS A 81 1.97 -12.39 -6.39
N ARG A 82 2.41 -13.60 -5.98
CA ARG A 82 3.58 -14.27 -6.58
C ARG A 82 3.35 -14.58 -8.05
N ASP A 83 2.14 -14.98 -8.43
CA ASP A 83 1.80 -15.40 -9.79
C ASP A 83 1.78 -14.19 -10.72
N LEU A 84 1.21 -13.08 -10.24
CA LEU A 84 1.21 -11.81 -10.95
C LEU A 84 2.64 -11.30 -11.17
N LYS A 85 3.48 -11.33 -10.12
CA LYS A 85 4.89 -10.94 -10.23
C LYS A 85 5.66 -11.83 -11.19
N ALA A 86 5.47 -13.16 -11.13
CA ALA A 86 6.12 -14.11 -12.03
C ALA A 86 5.71 -13.92 -13.50
N LYS A 87 4.47 -13.45 -13.74
CA LYS A 87 3.97 -13.06 -15.07
C LYS A 87 4.43 -11.66 -15.52
N GLY A 88 5.18 -10.94 -14.69
CA GLY A 88 5.73 -9.62 -15.00
C GLY A 88 4.82 -8.43 -14.71
N TYR A 89 3.67 -8.63 -14.07
CA TYR A 89 2.77 -7.53 -13.72
C TYR A 89 3.40 -6.61 -12.68
N SER A 90 3.19 -5.30 -12.84
CA SER A 90 3.62 -4.29 -11.88
C SER A 90 2.80 -4.34 -10.59
N TYR A 91 3.28 -3.66 -9.53
CA TYR A 91 2.52 -3.54 -8.28
C TYR A 91 1.16 -2.88 -8.51
N VAL A 92 1.11 -1.82 -9.33
CA VAL A 92 -0.14 -1.13 -9.68
C VAL A 92 -1.14 -2.08 -10.34
N ALA A 93 -0.69 -2.90 -11.29
CA ALA A 93 -1.55 -3.91 -11.91
C ALA A 93 -2.03 -4.96 -10.90
N ALA A 94 -1.18 -5.37 -9.95
CA ALA A 94 -1.59 -6.27 -8.88
C ALA A 94 -2.67 -5.67 -7.96
N ILE A 95 -2.61 -4.36 -7.67
CA ILE A 95 -3.69 -3.66 -6.94
C ILE A 95 -4.99 -3.68 -7.75
N ASP A 96 -4.92 -3.42 -9.06
CA ASP A 96 -6.09 -3.43 -9.93
C ASP A 96 -6.75 -4.82 -9.97
N TYR A 97 -5.94 -5.87 -10.07
CA TYR A 97 -6.42 -7.25 -10.00
C TYR A 97 -7.09 -7.55 -8.65
N TRP A 98 -6.44 -7.19 -7.54
CA TRP A 98 -6.98 -7.38 -6.19
C TRP A 98 -8.36 -6.73 -6.04
N ARG A 99 -8.51 -5.47 -6.47
CA ARG A 99 -9.79 -4.76 -6.44
C ARG A 99 -10.84 -5.39 -7.35
N LEU A 100 -10.45 -5.77 -8.57
CA LEU A 100 -11.34 -6.37 -9.56
C LEU A 100 -11.94 -7.70 -9.08
N HIS A 101 -11.20 -8.46 -8.27
CA HIS A 101 -11.62 -9.75 -7.72
C HIS A 101 -12.17 -9.67 -6.30
N GLY A 102 -12.56 -8.49 -5.81
CA GLY A 102 -13.22 -8.34 -4.52
C GLY A 102 -12.29 -8.38 -3.30
N GLN A 103 -11.02 -8.01 -3.50
CA GLN A 103 -10.00 -7.88 -2.45
C GLN A 103 -9.70 -9.20 -1.70
N PRO A 104 -9.35 -10.29 -2.41
CA PRO A 104 -9.17 -11.59 -1.78
C PRO A 104 -8.00 -11.62 -0.78
N ASN A 105 -8.20 -12.26 0.38
CA ASN A 105 -7.22 -12.37 1.47
C ASN A 105 -5.91 -13.04 1.05
N GLN A 106 -5.95 -13.94 0.05
CA GLN A 106 -4.75 -14.59 -0.48
C GLN A 106 -3.72 -13.61 -1.08
N MET A 107 -4.10 -12.36 -1.29
CA MET A 107 -3.22 -11.28 -1.74
C MET A 107 -2.88 -10.27 -0.64
N ASP A 108 -3.64 -10.22 0.44
CA ASP A 108 -3.49 -9.26 1.55
C ASP A 108 -3.16 -9.99 2.84
N ALA A 109 -1.85 -10.11 3.07
CA ALA A 109 -1.31 -11.18 3.88
C ALA A 109 -1.73 -11.09 5.35
N ASP A 110 -1.77 -9.87 5.84
CA ASP A 110 -2.05 -9.50 7.21
C ASP A 110 -3.41 -8.82 7.34
N ARG A 111 -4.15 -8.74 6.23
CA ARG A 111 -5.48 -8.12 6.12
C ARG A 111 -5.49 -6.66 6.55
N ASN A 112 -4.40 -5.94 6.35
CA ASN A 112 -4.30 -4.53 6.68
C ASN A 112 -4.85 -3.62 5.56
N GLY A 113 -5.29 -4.20 4.43
CA GLY A 113 -5.76 -3.49 3.24
C GLY A 113 -4.64 -3.14 2.25
N ILE A 114 -3.43 -3.68 2.42
CA ILE A 114 -2.23 -3.43 1.62
C ILE A 114 -1.76 -4.77 1.03
N PRO A 115 -2.34 -5.18 -0.11
CA PRO A 115 -1.98 -6.44 -0.71
C PRO A 115 -0.54 -6.43 -1.26
N CYS A 116 0.00 -7.64 -1.38
CA CYS A 116 1.24 -7.96 -2.08
C CYS A 116 2.54 -7.36 -1.52
N GLU A 117 2.49 -6.76 -0.32
CA GLU A 117 3.62 -6.15 0.38
C GLU A 117 4.75 -7.12 0.73
N THR A 118 4.46 -8.42 0.80
CA THR A 118 5.44 -9.49 1.01
C THR A 118 6.12 -9.94 -0.28
N VAL A 119 5.56 -9.62 -1.44
CA VAL A 119 6.00 -10.14 -2.76
C VAL A 119 6.64 -9.05 -3.60
N TYR A 120 6.08 -7.84 -3.64
CA TYR A 120 6.61 -6.73 -4.42
C TYR A 120 7.66 -5.95 -3.62
N PRO A 121 8.58 -5.24 -4.30
CA PRO A 121 9.57 -4.41 -3.64
C PRO A 121 8.91 -3.39 -2.71
N ARG A 122 9.47 -3.22 -1.51
CA ARG A 122 8.96 -2.25 -0.53
C ARG A 122 8.89 -0.82 -1.10
N SER A 123 9.80 -0.47 -2.02
CA SER A 123 9.77 0.81 -2.73
C SER A 123 8.48 1.03 -3.52
N ASP A 124 7.96 0.01 -4.18
CA ASP A 124 6.78 0.11 -5.04
C ASP A 124 5.51 0.20 -4.20
N VAL A 125 5.47 -0.56 -3.11
CA VAL A 125 4.42 -0.52 -2.09
C VAL A 125 4.39 0.87 -1.46
N ALA A 126 5.54 1.35 -0.95
CA ALA A 126 5.66 2.67 -0.32
C ALA A 126 5.27 3.80 -1.27
N ALA A 127 5.66 3.71 -2.54
CA ALA A 127 5.32 4.70 -3.56
C ALA A 127 3.80 4.77 -3.81
N TYR A 128 3.09 3.63 -3.74
CA TYR A 128 1.64 3.60 -3.93
C TYR A 128 0.87 4.09 -2.70
N TRP A 129 1.28 3.68 -1.50
CA TRP A 129 0.52 3.91 -0.26
C TRP A 129 0.98 5.12 0.55
N GLY A 130 2.06 5.78 0.13
CA GLY A 130 2.61 6.94 0.82
C GLY A 130 3.23 6.60 2.18
N GLY A 131 3.80 5.40 2.33
CA GLY A 131 4.46 4.96 3.57
C GLY A 131 3.55 4.37 4.65
N ARG A 132 2.30 4.03 4.31
CA ARG A 132 1.33 3.41 5.24
C ARG A 132 1.68 1.96 5.62
N GLU A 133 2.46 1.27 4.80
CA GLU A 133 2.82 -0.17 4.93
C GLU A 133 3.71 -0.52 6.13
N ILE A 134 3.88 0.40 7.09
CA ILE A 134 4.82 0.26 8.21
C ILE A 134 4.11 -0.13 9.52
N SER A 135 2.79 -0.06 9.63
CA SER A 135 2.10 -0.33 10.90
C SER A 135 1.87 -1.82 11.16
N GLY A 136 2.22 -2.31 12.36
CA GLY A 136 1.78 -3.63 12.86
C GLY A 136 2.74 -4.79 12.60
N VAL A 137 3.94 -4.54 12.06
CA VAL A 137 4.86 -5.61 11.68
C VAL A 137 5.57 -6.20 12.91
N VAL A 138 5.07 -7.32 13.43
CA VAL A 138 5.86 -8.17 14.32
C VAL A 138 6.90 -8.88 13.45
N TYR A 139 8.19 -8.59 13.65
CA TYR A 139 9.27 -9.27 12.95
C TYR A 139 9.74 -10.48 13.76
N TRP A 140 9.48 -11.68 13.25
CA TRP A 140 10.04 -12.91 13.79
C TRP A 140 11.28 -13.33 13.01
N THR A 141 12.19 -14.04 13.66
CA THR A 141 13.39 -14.60 13.01
C THR A 141 13.01 -15.65 11.96
N ALA A 142 13.81 -15.77 10.90
CA ALA A 142 13.66 -16.83 9.91
C ALA A 142 13.82 -18.23 10.54
N GLY A 143 13.23 -19.25 9.91
CA GLY A 143 13.42 -20.66 10.28
C GLY A 143 12.38 -21.26 11.23
N LEU A 144 11.38 -20.49 11.68
CA LEU A 144 10.28 -20.99 12.51
C LEU A 144 9.37 -21.94 11.73
N TYR A 145 8.81 -22.91 12.46
CA TYR A 145 7.73 -23.79 12.04
C TYR A 145 6.38 -23.27 12.56
N CYS A 146 5.28 -23.79 12.01
CA CYS A 146 3.92 -23.44 12.43
C CYS A 146 3.69 -23.62 13.94
N ARG A 147 4.29 -24.67 14.54
CA ARG A 147 4.22 -24.92 15.98
C ARG A 147 4.93 -23.86 16.81
N ASP A 148 6.06 -23.34 16.33
CA ASP A 148 6.80 -22.30 17.05
C ASP A 148 6.00 -21.00 17.05
N LEU A 149 5.36 -20.66 15.91
CA LEU A 149 4.48 -19.50 15.80
C LEU A 149 3.28 -19.63 16.74
N ALA A 150 2.62 -20.79 16.76
CA ALA A 150 1.51 -21.01 17.68
C ALA A 150 1.93 -20.92 19.16
N ALA A 151 3.14 -21.37 19.51
CA ALA A 151 3.70 -21.24 20.86
C ALA A 151 4.06 -19.80 21.23
N LEU A 152 4.29 -18.93 20.24
CA LEU A 152 4.44 -17.48 20.39
C LEU A 152 3.09 -16.74 20.40
N GLU A 153 1.98 -17.49 20.49
CA GLU A 153 0.61 -16.95 20.44
C GLU A 153 0.29 -16.19 19.14
N ALA A 154 1.00 -16.50 18.04
CA ALA A 154 0.69 -15.96 16.73
C ALA A 154 -0.74 -16.35 16.33
N SER A 155 -1.48 -15.40 15.78
CA SER A 155 -2.72 -15.68 15.06
C SER A 155 -2.43 -16.39 13.74
N TYR A 156 -3.46 -17.03 13.17
CA TYR A 156 -3.33 -17.69 11.86
C TYR A 156 -2.88 -16.69 10.78
N ALA A 157 -3.46 -15.48 10.74
CA ALA A 157 -3.09 -14.45 9.78
C ALA A 157 -1.60 -14.07 9.87
N GLU A 158 -1.06 -13.94 11.09
CA GLU A 158 0.37 -13.66 11.26
C GLU A 158 1.25 -14.84 10.81
N ALA A 159 0.79 -16.08 10.99
CA ALA A 159 1.50 -17.25 10.49
C ALA A 159 1.53 -17.30 8.95
N VAL A 160 0.42 -16.99 8.27
CA VAL A 160 0.40 -16.89 6.80
C VAL A 160 1.28 -15.73 6.33
N ARG A 161 1.24 -14.57 7.00
CA ARG A 161 2.14 -13.44 6.75
C ARG A 161 3.62 -13.82 6.86
N TYR A 162 4.01 -14.53 7.93
CA TYR A 162 5.36 -15.04 8.11
C TYR A 162 5.76 -15.98 6.97
N TRP A 163 4.87 -16.92 6.61
CA TRP A 163 5.08 -17.85 5.52
C TRP A 163 5.34 -17.11 4.19
N TRP A 164 4.51 -16.14 3.84
CA TRP A 164 4.71 -15.30 2.65
C TRP A 164 6.00 -14.49 2.69
N TYR A 165 6.29 -13.82 3.80
CA TYR A 165 7.47 -12.98 3.97
C TYR A 165 8.77 -13.76 3.74
N TYR A 166 8.83 -15.01 4.19
CA TYR A 166 9.99 -15.88 4.02
C TYR A 166 9.96 -16.74 2.75
N GLY A 167 9.12 -16.39 1.77
CA GLY A 167 9.11 -17.05 0.47
C GLY A 167 8.41 -18.40 0.47
N MET A 168 7.42 -18.58 1.34
CA MET A 168 6.52 -19.74 1.40
C MET A 168 7.24 -21.07 1.59
N PRO A 169 8.01 -21.22 2.68
CA PRO A 169 8.80 -22.43 2.88
C PRO A 169 7.92 -23.67 3.05
N ASP A 170 8.25 -24.74 2.32
CA ASP A 170 7.58 -26.05 2.36
C ASP A 170 7.40 -26.61 3.78
N ARG A 171 8.30 -26.29 4.72
CA ARG A 171 8.22 -26.76 6.12
C ARG A 171 6.94 -26.33 6.85
N MET A 172 6.22 -25.34 6.32
CA MET A 172 4.99 -24.80 6.89
C MET A 172 3.75 -25.23 6.11
N ASP A 173 3.89 -25.77 4.90
CA ASP A 173 2.81 -26.17 4.01
C ASP A 173 2.98 -27.66 3.72
N ALA A 174 2.44 -28.49 4.62
CA ALA A 174 2.78 -29.90 4.73
C ALA A 174 2.37 -30.72 3.51
N ASP A 175 1.27 -30.35 2.86
CA ASP A 175 0.73 -30.99 1.67
C ASP A 175 0.98 -30.16 0.39
N LYS A 176 1.58 -28.97 0.50
CA LYS A 176 1.98 -28.10 -0.61
C LYS A 176 0.80 -27.59 -1.43
N ASN A 177 -0.35 -27.45 -0.80
CA ASN A 177 -1.57 -26.97 -1.45
C ASN A 177 -1.65 -25.43 -1.48
N GLY A 178 -0.69 -24.73 -0.88
CA GLY A 178 -0.66 -23.27 -0.76
C GLY A 178 -1.34 -22.71 0.49
N ILE A 179 -1.71 -23.56 1.45
CA ILE A 179 -2.35 -23.24 2.72
C ILE A 179 -1.40 -23.70 3.85
N PRO A 180 -0.61 -22.79 4.44
CA PRO A 180 0.31 -23.17 5.49
C PRO A 180 -0.43 -23.45 6.79
N CYS A 181 0.22 -24.24 7.65
CA CYS A 181 -0.10 -24.44 9.06
C CYS A 181 -1.47 -25.05 9.36
N GLU A 182 -2.14 -25.64 8.37
CA GLU A 182 -3.43 -26.33 8.51
C GLU A 182 -3.40 -27.55 9.46
N THR A 183 -2.21 -28.07 9.75
CA THR A 183 -2.00 -29.17 10.72
C THR A 183 -1.82 -28.67 12.16
N VAL A 184 -1.67 -27.37 12.38
CA VAL A 184 -1.39 -26.76 13.70
C VAL A 184 -2.52 -25.85 14.15
N TYR A 185 -3.03 -25.01 13.24
CA TYR A 185 -4.15 -24.11 13.53
C TYR A 185 -5.49 -24.81 13.30
N SER A 186 -6.54 -24.37 13.97
CA SER A 186 -7.87 -24.96 13.82
C SER A 186 -8.42 -24.73 12.41
N SER A 187 -9.18 -25.71 11.91
CA SER A 187 -9.87 -25.59 10.62
C SER A 187 -10.79 -24.37 10.55
N ALA A 188 -11.36 -23.95 11.69
CA ALA A 188 -12.15 -22.72 11.78
C ALA A 188 -11.31 -21.47 11.46
N ALA A 189 -10.09 -21.35 12.02
CA ALA A 189 -9.21 -20.22 11.77
C ALA A 189 -8.69 -20.22 10.33
N VAL A 190 -8.35 -21.41 9.80
CA VAL A 190 -7.94 -21.59 8.39
C VAL A 190 -9.08 -21.17 7.46
N ASN A 191 -10.29 -21.72 7.65
CA ASN A 191 -11.43 -21.42 6.79
C ASN A 191 -11.84 -19.96 6.84
N ALA A 192 -11.84 -19.34 8.03
CA ALA A 192 -12.15 -17.93 8.20
C ALA A 192 -11.15 -16.99 7.48
N PHE A 193 -9.95 -17.48 7.16
CA PHE A 193 -8.95 -16.72 6.42
C PHE A 193 -9.09 -16.91 4.91
N TRP A 194 -9.17 -18.15 4.43
CA TRP A 194 -9.13 -18.45 2.99
C TRP A 194 -10.48 -18.44 2.29
N TYR A 195 -11.57 -18.65 3.03
CA TYR A 195 -12.93 -18.75 2.48
C TYR A 195 -13.91 -17.78 3.21
N PRO A 196 -13.62 -16.46 3.23
CA PRO A 196 -14.44 -15.46 3.88
C PRO A 196 -15.76 -15.15 3.15
#